data_AF-A0A8X6SQK4-F1
#
_entry.id   AF-A0A8X6SQK4-F1
#
_cell.length_a   1.000
_cell.length_b   1.000
_cell.length_c   1.000
_cell.angle_alpha   90.00
_cell.angle_beta   90.00
_cell.angle_gamma   90.00
#
_symmetry.space_group_name_H-M   'P 1'
#
loop_
_entity.id
_entity.type
_entity.pdbx_description
1 polymer ?
#
loop_
_entity_poly.entity_id
_entity_poly.type
_entity_poly.pdbx_seq_one_letter_code
_entity_poly.pdbx_strand_id
1 'polypeptide(L)'
;MAHGSGEAICHLMAAFQLFPLIRENLDLEVMTQYCKMCAMNVKREHVCSNYKGSSGNMEAVRAFRIFERSLIKRDLQYTEYYGDGDSKGFLQVKDIYGENSVTKLECIGHIQKKE
;
A
#
# COMPACT_ATOMS: atom_id res chain seq x y z
N MET A 1 23.28 8.70 -9.44
CA MET A 1 23.50 7.51 -10.27
C MET A 1 22.64 6.40 -9.70
N ALA A 2 21.70 5.87 -10.47
CA ALA A 2 20.81 4.79 -10.07
C ALA A 2 21.51 3.44 -10.29
N HIS A 3 21.44 2.55 -9.30
CA HIS A 3 21.10 1.12 -9.40
C HIS A 3 21.66 0.35 -8.20
N GLY A 4 20.81 -0.47 -7.59
CA GLY A 4 21.19 -1.34 -6.48
C GLY A 4 19.99 -2.05 -5.88
N SER A 5 19.31 -2.85 -6.72
CA SER A 5 18.40 -3.96 -6.40
C SER A 5 18.29 -4.32 -4.91
N GLY A 6 17.25 -3.78 -4.28
CA GLY A 6 16.62 -4.41 -3.13
C GLY A 6 15.16 -4.56 -3.52
N GLU A 7 14.77 -5.74 -4.00
CA GLU A 7 13.37 -6.14 -3.98
C GLU A 7 12.97 -6.30 -2.52
N ALA A 8 12.80 -5.18 -1.81
CA ALA A 8 11.97 -5.15 -0.63
C ALA A 8 10.55 -5.28 -1.17
N ILE A 9 10.10 -6.52 -1.30
CA ILE A 9 8.69 -6.85 -1.51
C ILE A 9 7.97 -6.45 -0.22
N CYS A 10 7.85 -5.15 0.03
CA CYS A 10 6.82 -4.58 0.87
C CYS A 10 5.63 -4.31 -0.04
N HIS A 11 5.21 -5.36 -0.77
CA HIS A 11 3.86 -5.42 -1.29
C HIS A 11 2.99 -5.50 -0.05
N LEU A 12 2.42 -4.35 0.32
CA LEU A 12 1.30 -4.13 1.20
C LEU A 12 0.34 -5.35 1.23
N MET A 13 0.63 -6.35 2.06
CA MET A 13 -0.23 -7.49 2.29
C MET A 13 -1.03 -7.17 3.55
N ALA A 14 -2.21 -6.59 3.34
CA ALA A 14 -3.24 -6.51 4.36
C ALA A 14 -3.76 -7.93 4.61
N ALA A 15 -3.30 -8.55 5.70
CA ALA A 15 -3.59 -9.91 6.11
C ALA A 15 -3.08 -10.07 7.56
N PHE A 16 -3.81 -10.48 8.60
CA PHE A 16 -4.95 -11.39 8.68
C PHE A 16 -5.34 -11.44 10.17
N GLN A 17 -6.62 -11.40 10.55
CA GLN A 17 -7.06 -12.12 11.76
C GLN A 17 -8.57 -12.39 11.72
N LEU A 18 -8.94 -13.50 11.09
CA LEU A 18 -10.04 -14.40 11.46
C LEU A 18 -9.99 -15.60 10.49
N PHE A 19 -9.80 -16.80 11.04
CA PHE A 19 -9.65 -18.12 10.38
C PHE A 19 -8.23 -18.56 9.95
N PRO A 20 -7.67 -19.64 10.54
CA PRO A 20 -6.27 -20.04 10.40
C PRO A 20 -5.89 -20.73 9.08
N LEU A 21 -6.63 -20.55 7.98
CA LEU A 21 -6.44 -21.39 6.79
C LEU A 21 -6.45 -20.70 5.42
N ILE A 22 -6.45 -19.36 5.31
CA ILE A 22 -6.51 -18.75 3.97
C ILE A 22 -5.26 -17.98 3.49
N ARG A 23 -4.52 -17.11 4.17
CA ARG A 23 -3.31 -16.44 3.57
C ARG A 23 -3.48 -15.93 2.11
N GLU A 24 -4.69 -15.57 1.70
CA GLU A 24 -4.95 -14.97 0.39
C GLU A 24 -4.94 -13.45 0.54
N ASN A 25 -4.29 -12.74 -0.37
CA ASN A 25 -4.41 -11.29 -0.46
C ASN A 25 -5.85 -10.96 -0.87
N LEU A 26 -6.67 -10.56 0.09
CA LEU A 26 -8.08 -10.29 -0.16
C LEU A 26 -8.28 -9.03 -1.02
N ASP A 27 -7.35 -8.09 -0.95
CA ASP A 27 -7.44 -6.80 -1.62
C ASP A 27 -6.09 -6.33 -2.20
N LEU A 28 -6.14 -5.87 -3.45
CA LEU A 28 -5.01 -5.25 -4.16
C LEU A 28 -5.46 -3.88 -4.70
N GLU A 29 -4.59 -2.88 -4.55
CA GLU A 29 -4.78 -1.56 -5.16
C GLU A 29 -3.52 -1.21 -5.96
N VAL A 30 -3.70 -1.03 -7.27
CA VAL A 30 -2.60 -0.68 -8.19
C VAL A 30 -2.72 0.79 -8.53
N MET A 31 -1.71 1.58 -8.17
CA MET A 31 -1.67 3.02 -8.43
C MET A 31 -0.47 3.36 -9.31
N THR A 32 -0.70 4.22 -10.31
CA THR A 32 0.32 4.74 -11.22
C THR A 32 0.12 6.22 -11.47
N GLN A 33 1.23 6.97 -11.47
CA GLN A 33 1.32 8.33 -12.04
C GLN A 33 1.95 8.32 -13.44
N TYR A 34 2.47 7.16 -13.86
CA TYR A 34 3.17 7.00 -15.12
C TYR A 34 2.21 6.60 -16.22
N CYS A 35 2.32 7.29 -17.35
CA CYS A 35 1.67 6.89 -18.59
C CYS A 35 2.69 6.56 -19.67
N LYS A 36 2.64 5.33 -20.19
CA LYS A 36 3.46 4.90 -21.31
C LYS A 36 3.16 5.69 -22.60
N MET A 37 1.89 6.03 -22.84
CA MET A 37 1.48 6.75 -24.04
C MET A 37 2.00 8.20 -24.03
N CYS A 38 1.91 8.89 -22.88
CA CYS A 38 2.57 10.20 -22.72
C CYS A 38 4.08 10.10 -22.88
N ALA A 39 4.72 9.09 -22.27
CA ALA A 39 6.18 8.90 -22.36
C ALA A 39 6.65 8.69 -23.81
N MET A 40 5.80 8.09 -24.65
CA MET A 40 6.04 7.90 -26.08
C MET A 40 5.54 9.07 -26.96
N ASN A 41 5.09 10.18 -26.37
CA ASN A 41 4.51 11.33 -27.07
C ASN A 41 3.32 10.98 -27.99
N VAL A 42 2.57 9.94 -27.66
CA VAL A 42 1.38 9.53 -28.42
C VAL A 42 0.22 10.46 -28.10
N LYS A 43 -0.18 11.29 -29.07
CA LYS A 43 -1.32 12.22 -28.97
C LYS A 43 -2.65 11.54 -29.26
N ARG A 44 -3.03 10.57 -28.43
CA ARG A 44 -4.36 9.95 -28.42
C ARG A 44 -5.01 10.15 -27.08
N GLU A 45 -6.34 10.19 -27.03
CA GLU A 45 -7.08 10.18 -25.77
C GLU A 45 -6.78 8.88 -25.01
N HIS A 46 -6.37 9.01 -23.75
CA HIS A 46 -6.08 7.89 -22.86
C HIS A 46 -6.11 8.33 -21.40
N VAL A 47 -6.22 7.36 -20.48
CA VAL A 47 -6.13 7.60 -19.04
C VAL A 47 -4.65 7.63 -18.65
N CYS A 48 -4.14 8.81 -18.28
CA CYS A 48 -2.71 8.97 -17.95
C CYS A 48 -2.32 8.37 -16.60
N SER A 49 -3.18 8.50 -15.60
CA SER A 49 -2.91 8.04 -14.24
C SER A 49 -4.21 7.81 -13.50
N ASN A 50 -4.17 6.90 -12.51
CA ASN A 50 -5.26 6.71 -11.56
C ASN A 50 -4.92 7.30 -10.17
N TYR A 51 -3.81 8.04 -10.10
CA TYR A 51 -3.40 8.79 -8.94
C TYR A 51 -2.89 10.18 -9.35
N LYS A 52 -3.26 11.17 -8.56
CA LYS A 52 -2.83 12.56 -8.66
C LYS A 52 -2.24 12.94 -7.30
N GLY A 53 -0.92 13.05 -7.22
CA GLY A 53 -0.19 13.31 -5.98
C GLY A 53 1.28 12.93 -6.11
N SER A 54 2.06 13.10 -5.04
CA SER A 54 3.48 12.70 -5.04
C SER A 54 3.63 11.18 -4.96
N SER A 55 4.66 10.64 -5.62
CA SER A 55 5.01 9.21 -5.52
C SER A 55 5.20 8.76 -4.08
N GLY A 56 5.85 9.58 -3.25
CA GLY A 56 6.09 9.29 -1.84
C GLY A 56 4.82 9.20 -0.98
N ASN A 57 3.66 9.64 -1.49
CA ASN A 57 2.38 9.53 -0.80
C ASN A 57 1.48 8.41 -1.38
N MET A 58 1.92 7.72 -2.44
CA MET A 58 1.14 6.65 -3.06
C MET A 58 0.87 5.50 -2.12
N GLU A 59 1.85 5.12 -1.28
CA GLU A 59 1.69 4.02 -0.34
C GLU A 59 0.61 4.32 0.70
N ALA A 60 0.63 5.51 1.28
CA ALA A 60 -0.34 5.91 2.28
C ALA A 60 -1.77 5.96 1.71
N VAL A 61 -1.93 6.55 0.52
CA VAL A 61 -3.23 6.58 -0.17
C VAL A 61 -3.68 5.17 -0.57
N ARG A 62 -2.76 4.29 -0.96
CA ARG A 62 -3.06 2.89 -1.27
C ARG A 62 -3.56 2.14 -0.03
N ALA A 63 -2.88 2.29 1.10
CA ALA A 63 -3.27 1.70 2.38
C ALA A 63 -4.68 2.16 2.78
N PHE A 64 -4.93 3.48 2.75
CA PHE A 64 -6.24 4.04 3.04
C PHE A 64 -7.35 3.42 2.17
N ARG A 65 -7.15 3.39 0.85
CA ARG A 65 -8.15 2.85 -0.09
C ARG A 65 -8.46 1.38 0.15
N ILE A 66 -7.46 0.58 0.52
CA ILE A 66 -7.66 -0.84 0.81
C ILE A 66 -8.48 -1.04 2.08
N PHE A 67 -8.14 -0.34 3.17
CA PHE A 67 -8.85 -0.44 4.44
C PHE A 67 -10.28 0.12 4.34
N GLU A 68 -10.46 1.27 3.70
CA GLU A 68 -11.79 1.83 3.46
C GLU A 68 -12.65 0.88 2.61
N ARG A 69 -12.07 0.31 1.55
CA ARG A 69 -12.78 -0.62 0.67
C ARG A 69 -13.15 -1.93 1.36
N SER A 70 -12.30 -2.48 2.22
CA SER A 70 -12.62 -3.73 2.93
C SER A 70 -13.83 -3.55 3.82
N LEU A 71 -13.93 -2.43 4.52
CA LEU A 71 -15.10 -2.11 5.34
C LEU A 71 -16.35 -1.94 4.46
N ILE A 72 -16.31 -1.06 3.47
CA ILE A 72 -17.50 -0.69 2.68
C ILE A 72 -18.00 -1.85 1.81
N LYS A 73 -17.09 -2.64 1.22
CA LYS A 73 -17.45 -3.67 0.23
C LYS A 73 -17.60 -5.06 0.82
N ARG A 74 -16.98 -5.34 1.96
CA ARG A 74 -16.89 -6.69 2.53
C ARG A 74 -17.29 -6.75 4.00
N ASP A 75 -17.61 -5.62 4.62
CA ASP A 75 -17.85 -5.50 6.07
C ASP A 75 -16.69 -6.09 6.89
N LEU A 76 -15.46 -5.91 6.41
CA LEU A 76 -14.25 -6.49 6.97
C LEU A 76 -13.27 -5.41 7.44
N GLN A 77 -12.75 -5.58 8.65
CA GLN A 77 -11.75 -4.70 9.26
C GLN A 77 -10.39 -5.40 9.33
N TYR A 78 -9.37 -4.74 8.81
CA TYR A 78 -7.97 -5.13 9.02
C TYR A 78 -7.45 -4.55 10.33
N THR A 79 -6.93 -5.40 11.22
CA THR A 79 -6.43 -4.97 12.54
C THR A 79 -4.93 -4.73 12.56
N GLU A 80 -4.20 -5.15 11.51
CA GLU A 80 -2.75 -5.14 11.45
C GLU A 80 -2.27 -4.47 10.16
N TYR A 81 -1.23 -3.65 10.26
CA TYR A 81 -0.54 -3.00 9.14
C TYR A 81 0.92 -3.45 9.09
N TYR A 82 1.34 -4.03 7.97
CA TYR A 82 2.72 -4.38 7.68
C TYR A 82 3.29 -3.38 6.67
N GLY A 83 4.31 -2.63 7.08
CA GLY A 83 4.97 -1.62 6.25
C GLY A 83 6.48 -1.80 6.19
N ASP A 84 7.11 -1.14 5.22
CA ASP A 84 8.56 -1.16 5.03
C ASP A 84 9.30 -0.33 6.08
N GLY A 85 8.64 0.55 6.84
CA GLY A 85 9.26 1.31 7.91
C GLY A 85 8.87 2.78 7.90
N ASP A 86 8.51 3.33 6.73
CA ASP A 86 7.87 4.65 6.68
C ASP A 86 6.50 4.57 7.36
N SER A 87 6.28 5.46 8.33
CA SER A 87 5.07 5.41 9.15
C SER A 87 3.89 6.18 8.54
N LYS A 88 4.05 6.85 7.38
CA LYS A 88 2.97 7.65 6.79
C LYS A 88 1.77 6.78 6.41
N GLY A 89 2.03 5.59 5.87
CA GLY A 89 0.95 4.65 5.51
C GLY A 89 0.18 4.18 6.73
N PHE A 90 0.89 3.77 7.79
CA PHE A 90 0.28 3.40 9.06
C PHE A 90 -0.54 4.55 9.68
N LEU A 91 0.03 5.75 9.75
CA LEU A 91 -0.65 6.92 10.33
C LEU A 91 -1.97 7.23 9.61
N GLN A 92 -2.09 6.90 8.32
CA GLN A 92 -3.31 7.14 7.57
C GLN A 92 -4.41 6.12 7.84
N VAL A 93 -4.08 4.94 8.38
CA VAL A 93 -5.05 3.87 8.66
C VAL A 93 -5.20 3.54 10.14
N LYS A 94 -4.32 4.03 11.02
CA LYS A 94 -4.30 3.77 12.47
C LYS A 94 -5.68 3.85 13.12
N ASP A 95 -6.45 4.86 12.73
CA ASP A 95 -7.73 5.21 13.34
C ASP A 95 -8.93 5.02 12.40
N ILE A 96 -8.77 4.27 11.29
CA ILE A 96 -9.76 4.23 10.21
C ILE A 96 -11.09 3.57 10.61
N TYR A 97 -11.08 2.67 11.60
CA TYR A 97 -12.28 2.05 12.16
C TYR A 97 -12.63 2.55 13.56
N GLY A 98 -11.94 3.58 14.05
CA GLY A 98 -11.99 4.05 15.44
C GLY A 98 -10.59 4.19 16.04
N GLU A 99 -10.49 4.80 17.22
CA GLU A 99 -9.22 5.08 17.90
C GLU A 99 -8.38 3.80 18.07
N ASN A 100 -7.16 3.84 17.56
CA ASN A 100 -6.15 2.77 17.63
C ASN A 100 -6.66 1.42 17.11
N SER A 101 -7.58 1.43 16.14
CA SER A 101 -8.17 0.23 15.53
C SER A 101 -7.18 -0.62 14.73
N VAL A 102 -6.06 -0.04 14.29
CA VAL A 102 -5.02 -0.74 13.53
C VAL A 102 -3.68 -0.70 14.27
N THR A 103 -3.03 -1.86 14.37
CA THR A 103 -1.71 -2.04 14.98
C THR A 103 -0.63 -2.12 13.90
N LYS A 104 0.46 -1.35 14.05
CA LYS A 104 1.63 -1.46 13.17
C LYS A 104 2.46 -2.67 13.58
N LEU A 105 2.80 -3.52 12.62
CA LEU A 105 3.76 -4.59 12.78
C LEU A 105 4.98 -4.31 11.89
N GLU A 106 6.16 -4.57 12.45
CA GLU A 106 7.43 -4.38 11.75
C GLU A 106 7.76 -5.66 10.97
N CYS A 107 8.24 -5.49 9.73
CA CYS A 107 8.69 -6.63 8.94
C CYS A 107 9.96 -7.23 9.56
N ILE A 108 9.90 -8.50 10.00
CA ILE A 108 11.06 -9.25 10.48
C ILE A 108 12.02 -9.44 9.29
N GLY A 109 13.17 -8.77 9.31
CA GLY A 109 14.17 -8.83 8.23
C GLY A 109 14.52 -7.48 7.62
N HIS A 110 14.02 -6.36 8.13
CA HIS A 110 14.58 -5.05 7.81
C HIS A 110 15.98 -4.92 8.45
N ILE A 111 16.97 -5.63 7.90
CA ILE A 111 18.37 -5.43 8.19
C ILE A 111 18.69 -4.03 7.67
N GLN A 112 18.77 -3.07 8.58
CA GLN A 112 19.39 -1.77 8.32
C GLN A 112 20.72 -2.04 7.61
N LYS A 113 20.81 -1.65 6.33
CA LYS A 113 22.13 -1.46 5.72
C LYS A 113 22.80 -0.37 6.55
N LYS A 114 23.76 -0.77 7.38
CA LYS A 114 24.70 0.14 8.02
C LYS A 114 25.41 0.87 6.90
N GLU A 115 25.39 2.20 6.96
CA GLU A 115 26.24 3.06 6.15
C GLU A 115 27.72 2.83 6.48
#